data_AF-A0A524CNT5-F1
#
_entry.id   AF-A0A524CNT5-F1
#
_cell.length_a   1.000
_cell.length_b   1.000
_cell.length_c   1.000
_cell.angle_alpha   90.00
_cell.angle_beta   90.00
_cell.angle_gamma   90.00
#
_symmetry.space_group_name_H-M   'P 1'
#
loop_
_entity.id
_entity.type
_entity.pdbx_description
1 polymer ?
#
loop_
_entity_poly.entity_id
_entity_poly.type
_entity_poly.pdbx_seq_one_letter_code
_entity_poly.pdbx_strand_id
1 'polypeptide(L)'
;MAKRVSINGFGRIGRNTFRTIMANWASDIEVVSINDLFEPKYLAYVLKYDSVFGKYPGEVKATENSLIISGKEIPITAERDPANLPHARNEIDVAIESTGFFVKREGASKHLEAGAKRVLISAPAVNPDITVVLGCNDDKLTAEHKIISNASCTTNCLAPIVKVLNENYKITQGIMTTIHSYTGAQKPVDTSVAGAPIKMIRGRACAQNIIPTSTGAAKAIGEVFPELKGKLDGIAMRVPTVNGSVVDLKVNVQDMASAEHVNSKMKAAADGDLKGILEYTDDPIVSSDIVGNN
;
A
#
# COMPACT_ATOMS: atom_id res chain seq x y z
N MET A 1 -12.83 1.49 -22.73
CA MET A 1 -13.69 2.10 -21.69
C MET A 1 -12.90 2.17 -20.40
N ALA A 2 -13.07 3.25 -19.63
CA ALA A 2 -12.43 3.39 -18.32
C ALA A 2 -12.86 2.27 -17.37
N LYS A 3 -11.96 1.81 -16.51
CA LYS A 3 -12.26 0.83 -15.46
C LYS A 3 -13.02 1.49 -14.34
N ARG A 4 -14.15 0.90 -13.96
CA ARG A 4 -15.04 1.43 -12.93
C ARG A 4 -14.62 0.89 -11.57
N VAL A 5 -14.25 1.77 -10.65
CA VAL A 5 -13.73 1.38 -9.33
C VAL A 5 -14.57 1.95 -8.21
N SER A 6 -14.69 1.16 -7.13
CA SER A 6 -15.23 1.62 -5.85
C SER A 6 -14.12 1.61 -4.81
N ILE A 7 -14.06 2.61 -3.93
CA ILE A 7 -13.09 2.66 -2.84
C ILE A 7 -13.80 2.36 -1.52
N ASN A 8 -13.42 1.29 -0.83
CA ASN A 8 -13.89 0.97 0.51
C ASN A 8 -12.84 1.42 1.55
N GLY A 9 -13.24 2.31 2.46
CA GLY A 9 -12.38 2.97 3.44
C GLY A 9 -11.66 4.18 2.84
N PHE A 10 -12.11 5.38 3.18
CA PHE A 10 -11.56 6.65 2.70
C PHE A 10 -10.53 7.25 3.67
N GLY A 11 -9.69 6.36 4.21
CA GLY A 11 -8.53 6.70 5.05
C GLY A 11 -7.34 7.20 4.23
N ARG A 12 -6.12 7.12 4.81
CA ARG A 12 -4.88 7.54 4.12
C ARG A 12 -4.73 6.88 2.74
N ILE A 13 -4.87 5.57 2.65
CA ILE A 13 -4.67 4.84 1.38
C ILE A 13 -5.82 5.09 0.40
N GLY A 14 -7.07 5.06 0.83
CA GLY A 14 -8.22 5.35 -0.05
C GLY A 14 -8.14 6.76 -0.66
N ARG A 15 -7.84 7.79 0.13
CA ARG A 15 -7.70 9.17 -0.37
C ARG A 15 -6.50 9.36 -1.27
N ASN A 16 -5.36 8.75 -0.95
CA ASN A 16 -4.18 8.82 -1.81
C ASN A 16 -4.42 8.10 -3.14
N THR A 17 -5.09 6.94 -3.10
CA THR A 17 -5.49 6.23 -4.32
C THR A 17 -6.40 7.10 -5.18
N PHE A 18 -7.40 7.74 -4.56
CA PHE A 18 -8.25 8.71 -5.25
C PHE A 18 -7.44 9.86 -5.87
N ARG A 19 -6.54 10.49 -5.11
CA ARG A 19 -5.67 11.58 -5.59
C ARG A 19 -4.83 11.14 -6.79
N THR A 20 -4.19 9.97 -6.71
CA THR A 20 -3.37 9.42 -7.80
C THR A 20 -4.21 9.13 -9.04
N ILE A 21 -5.41 8.55 -8.88
CA ILE A 21 -6.32 8.31 -10.02
C ILE A 21 -6.70 9.63 -10.68
N MET A 22 -7.12 10.62 -9.91
CA MET A 22 -7.54 11.92 -10.46
C MET A 22 -6.39 12.67 -11.15
N ALA A 23 -5.18 12.58 -10.62
CA ALA A 23 -4.02 13.28 -11.18
C ALA A 23 -3.48 12.61 -12.46
N ASN A 24 -3.43 11.28 -12.48
CA ASN A 24 -2.63 10.55 -13.47
C ASN A 24 -3.43 9.58 -14.35
N TRP A 25 -4.64 9.19 -13.92
CA TRP A 25 -5.38 8.07 -14.52
C TRP A 25 -6.87 8.36 -14.73
N ALA A 26 -7.30 9.62 -14.71
CA ALA A 26 -8.72 9.99 -14.77
C ALA A 26 -9.40 9.62 -16.11
N SER A 27 -8.61 9.40 -17.17
CA SER A 27 -9.05 8.88 -18.47
C SER A 27 -9.31 7.37 -18.46
N ASP A 28 -8.56 6.63 -17.64
CA ASP A 28 -8.48 5.17 -17.68
C ASP A 28 -9.23 4.52 -16.52
N ILE A 29 -9.42 5.25 -15.42
CA ILE A 29 -10.06 4.78 -14.20
C ILE A 29 -11.10 5.81 -13.74
N GLU A 30 -12.33 5.32 -13.57
CA GLU A 30 -13.46 6.09 -13.06
C GLU A 30 -13.76 5.65 -11.62
N VAL A 31 -13.64 6.57 -10.66
CA VAL A 31 -14.11 6.33 -9.29
C VAL A 31 -15.62 6.55 -9.26
N VAL A 32 -16.37 5.45 -9.16
CA VAL A 32 -17.83 5.44 -9.26
C VAL A 32 -18.50 5.60 -7.89
N SER A 33 -17.90 5.06 -6.84
CA SER A 33 -18.44 5.15 -5.49
C SER A 33 -17.35 5.07 -4.42
N ILE A 34 -17.62 5.66 -3.26
CA ILE A 34 -16.76 5.57 -2.09
C ILE A 34 -17.62 5.12 -0.90
N ASN A 35 -17.12 4.17 -0.12
CA ASN A 35 -17.75 3.75 1.12
C ASN A 35 -16.87 4.13 2.31
N ASP A 36 -17.41 4.89 3.25
CA ASP A 36 -16.80 5.19 4.54
C ASP A 36 -17.89 5.52 5.57
N LEU A 37 -17.64 5.25 6.85
CA LEU A 37 -18.64 5.46 7.90
C LEU A 37 -18.81 6.93 8.31
N PHE A 38 -17.94 7.82 7.83
CA PHE A 38 -18.06 9.26 8.04
C PHE A 38 -18.89 9.95 6.97
N GLU A 39 -19.59 11.02 7.36
CA GLU A 39 -20.42 11.84 6.49
C GLU A 39 -19.64 12.54 5.35
N PRO A 40 -20.27 12.77 4.17
CA PRO A 40 -19.59 13.35 3.01
C PRO A 40 -18.91 14.69 3.28
N LYS A 41 -19.49 15.53 4.15
CA LYS A 41 -18.89 16.81 4.55
C LYS A 41 -17.51 16.62 5.20
N TYR A 42 -17.36 15.63 6.07
CA TYR A 42 -16.08 15.33 6.69
C TYR A 42 -15.10 14.70 5.70
N LEU A 43 -15.58 13.78 4.85
CA LEU A 43 -14.75 13.17 3.80
C LEU A 43 -14.20 14.22 2.81
N ALA A 44 -15.01 15.20 2.42
CA ALA A 44 -14.58 16.33 1.61
C ALA A 44 -13.48 17.13 2.29
N TYR A 45 -13.62 17.39 3.59
CA TYR A 45 -12.62 18.13 4.38
C TYR A 45 -11.28 17.38 4.41
N VAL A 46 -11.26 16.09 4.76
CA VAL A 46 -10.02 15.31 4.86
C VAL A 46 -9.40 14.96 3.50
N LEU A 47 -10.18 15.02 2.41
CA LEU A 47 -9.62 14.98 1.06
C LEU A 47 -8.97 16.32 0.68
N LYS A 48 -9.65 17.43 0.99
CA LYS A 48 -9.21 18.79 0.67
C LYS A 48 -7.92 19.17 1.40
N TYR A 49 -7.74 18.74 2.64
CA TYR A 49 -6.58 19.08 3.47
C TYR A 49 -5.83 17.82 3.92
N ASP A 50 -4.58 17.67 3.51
CA ASP A 50 -3.69 16.59 3.93
C ASP A 50 -2.37 17.15 4.46
N SER A 51 -1.92 16.68 5.62
CA SER A 51 -0.70 17.19 6.27
C SER A 51 0.60 16.72 5.60
N VAL A 52 0.55 15.71 4.73
CA VAL A 52 1.71 15.16 4.02
C VAL A 52 1.75 15.65 2.58
N PHE A 53 0.61 15.61 1.89
CA PHE A 53 0.51 15.95 0.46
C PHE A 53 -0.16 17.30 0.20
N GLY A 54 -0.34 18.12 1.24
CA GLY A 54 -0.94 19.44 1.14
C GLY A 54 -2.40 19.44 0.67
N LYS A 55 -2.83 20.60 0.18
CA LYS A 55 -4.20 20.82 -0.28
C LYS A 55 -4.48 20.04 -1.58
N TYR A 56 -5.68 19.49 -1.71
CA TYR A 56 -6.11 18.88 -2.97
C TYR A 56 -6.06 19.91 -4.11
N PRO A 57 -5.46 19.58 -5.28
CA PRO A 57 -5.34 20.50 -6.41
C PRO A 57 -6.66 20.56 -7.20
N GLY A 58 -7.66 21.22 -6.62
CA GLY A 58 -8.97 21.37 -7.25
C GLY A 58 -10.07 21.72 -6.25
N GLU A 59 -11.29 21.85 -6.76
CA GLU A 59 -12.47 22.04 -5.92
C GLU A 59 -13.01 20.70 -5.41
N VAL A 60 -13.26 20.63 -4.10
CA VAL A 60 -13.92 19.51 -3.43
C VAL A 60 -15.13 20.07 -2.69
N LYS A 61 -16.32 19.65 -3.10
CA LYS A 61 -17.60 19.99 -2.48
C LYS A 61 -18.26 18.71 -1.96
N ALA A 62 -19.12 18.84 -0.95
CA ALA A 62 -19.97 17.77 -0.47
C ALA A 62 -21.43 18.16 -0.65
N THR A 63 -22.27 17.17 -0.94
CA THR A 63 -23.72 17.24 -0.75
C THR A 63 -24.07 16.49 0.54
N GLU A 64 -25.35 16.18 0.74
CA GLU A 64 -25.80 15.29 1.81
C GLU A 64 -25.27 13.86 1.65
N ASN A 65 -25.16 13.35 0.40
CA ASN A 65 -24.91 11.94 0.12
C ASN A 65 -23.75 11.70 -0.87
N SER A 66 -23.03 12.73 -1.28
CA SER A 66 -22.01 12.61 -2.33
C SER A 66 -20.88 13.65 -2.19
N LEU A 67 -19.79 13.41 -2.91
CA LEU A 67 -18.74 14.38 -3.17
C LEU A 67 -18.87 14.90 -4.60
N ILE A 68 -18.66 16.20 -4.80
CA ILE A 68 -18.55 16.81 -6.13
C ILE A 68 -17.10 17.22 -6.35
N ILE A 69 -16.44 16.58 -7.31
CA ILE A 69 -15.01 16.77 -7.62
C ILE A 69 -14.87 16.86 -9.14
N SER A 70 -14.24 17.92 -9.64
CA SER A 70 -14.09 18.18 -11.08
C SER A 70 -15.43 18.11 -11.85
N GLY A 71 -16.52 18.58 -11.23
CA GLY A 71 -17.87 18.54 -11.81
C GLY A 71 -18.55 17.18 -11.81
N LYS A 72 -17.89 16.12 -11.33
CA LYS A 72 -18.47 14.77 -11.18
C LYS A 72 -19.00 14.56 -9.78
N GLU A 73 -20.20 14.02 -9.69
CA GLU A 73 -20.81 13.60 -8.45
C GLU A 73 -20.46 12.14 -8.15
N ILE A 74 -19.89 11.89 -6.97
CA ILE A 74 -19.45 10.57 -6.52
C ILE A 74 -20.24 10.21 -5.26
N PRO A 75 -21.17 9.23 -5.32
CA PRO A 75 -21.96 8.82 -4.16
C PRO A 75 -21.08 8.28 -3.05
N ILE A 76 -21.44 8.64 -1.82
CA ILE A 76 -20.87 8.11 -0.58
C ILE A 76 -21.88 7.18 0.07
N THR A 77 -21.44 5.98 0.43
CA THR A 77 -22.20 5.05 1.28
C THR A 77 -21.53 4.93 2.65
N ALA A 78 -22.33 4.58 3.67
CA ALA A 78 -21.86 4.35 5.04
C ALA A 78 -22.18 2.92 5.50
N GLU A 79 -21.84 1.93 4.66
CA GLU A 79 -22.13 0.53 4.89
C GLU A 79 -21.02 -0.18 5.65
N ARG A 80 -21.39 -0.87 6.73
CA ARG A 80 -20.45 -1.65 7.56
C ARG A 80 -20.15 -3.03 6.97
N ASP A 81 -21.12 -3.63 6.29
CA ASP A 81 -20.96 -4.93 5.64
C ASP A 81 -20.73 -4.73 4.14
N PRO A 82 -19.55 -5.09 3.60
CA PRO A 82 -19.26 -4.95 2.18
C PRO A 82 -20.22 -5.67 1.25
N ALA A 83 -20.95 -6.69 1.72
CA ALA A 83 -21.93 -7.44 0.94
C ALA A 83 -23.17 -6.61 0.58
N ASN A 84 -23.44 -5.54 1.33
CA ASN A 84 -24.57 -4.64 1.09
C ASN A 84 -24.23 -3.48 0.14
N LEU A 85 -22.98 -3.38 -0.31
CA LEU A 85 -22.57 -2.31 -1.21
C LEU A 85 -23.23 -2.45 -2.58
N PRO A 86 -23.60 -1.35 -3.25
CA PRO A 86 -24.32 -1.38 -4.52
C PRO A 86 -23.40 -1.70 -5.73
N HIS A 87 -22.44 -2.60 -5.60
CA HIS A 87 -21.41 -2.84 -6.62
C HIS A 87 -21.98 -3.34 -7.95
N ALA A 88 -22.94 -4.26 -7.91
CA ALA A 88 -23.65 -4.74 -9.10
C ALA A 88 -24.35 -3.60 -9.84
N ARG A 89 -25.11 -2.78 -9.10
CA ARG A 89 -25.84 -1.62 -9.64
C ARG A 89 -24.88 -0.58 -10.24
N ASN A 90 -23.72 -0.41 -9.63
CA ASN A 90 -22.70 0.54 -10.06
C ASN A 90 -21.76 -0.02 -11.14
N GLU A 91 -21.92 -1.29 -11.52
CA GLU A 91 -21.08 -2.00 -12.50
C GLU A 91 -19.58 -1.96 -12.15
N ILE A 92 -19.25 -2.19 -10.89
CA ILE A 92 -17.87 -2.07 -10.39
C ILE A 92 -16.97 -3.18 -10.96
N ASP A 93 -15.92 -2.79 -11.68
CA ASP A 93 -14.89 -3.70 -12.16
C ASP A 93 -13.92 -4.10 -11.05
N VAL A 94 -13.52 -3.15 -10.19
CA VAL A 94 -12.60 -3.39 -9.08
C VAL A 94 -13.05 -2.66 -7.82
N ALA A 95 -13.28 -3.39 -6.74
CA ALA A 95 -13.41 -2.84 -5.41
C ALA A 95 -12.02 -2.71 -4.76
N ILE A 96 -11.60 -1.49 -4.43
CA ILE A 96 -10.37 -1.22 -3.68
C ILE A 96 -10.70 -1.33 -2.20
N GLU A 97 -10.22 -2.38 -1.56
CA GLU A 97 -10.39 -2.64 -0.13
C GLU A 97 -9.22 -2.00 0.63
N SER A 98 -9.49 -0.82 1.22
CA SER A 98 -8.50 0.00 1.93
C SER A 98 -8.91 0.38 3.35
N THR A 99 -9.86 -0.36 3.94
CA THR A 99 -10.25 -0.23 5.35
C THR A 99 -9.21 -0.85 6.28
N GLY A 100 -8.51 -1.89 5.81
CA GLY A 100 -7.62 -2.72 6.62
C GLY A 100 -8.34 -3.75 7.51
N PHE A 101 -9.68 -3.80 7.48
CA PHE A 101 -10.48 -4.77 8.22
C PHE A 101 -10.72 -6.05 7.40
N PHE A 102 -11.02 -5.92 6.11
CA PHE A 102 -11.41 -7.04 5.24
C PHE A 102 -10.20 -7.63 4.49
N VAL A 103 -9.12 -7.92 5.21
CA VAL A 103 -7.86 -8.45 4.65
C VAL A 103 -7.81 -9.97 4.52
N LYS A 104 -8.86 -10.67 4.94
CA LYS A 104 -9.01 -12.13 4.74
C LYS A 104 -9.91 -12.38 3.55
N ARG A 105 -9.70 -13.51 2.84
CA ARG A 105 -10.58 -13.93 1.72
C ARG A 105 -12.05 -13.78 2.04
N GLU A 106 -12.53 -14.35 3.14
CA GLU A 106 -13.94 -14.31 3.54
C GLU A 106 -14.50 -12.87 3.59
N GLY A 107 -13.75 -11.94 4.22
CA GLY A 107 -14.15 -10.54 4.31
C GLY A 107 -14.10 -9.83 2.95
N ALA A 108 -13.06 -10.08 2.15
CA ALA A 108 -12.91 -9.48 0.83
C ALA A 108 -13.94 -10.02 -0.19
N SER A 109 -14.29 -11.31 -0.12
CA SER A 109 -15.27 -11.97 -0.99
C SER A 109 -16.64 -11.32 -0.94
N LYS A 110 -16.99 -10.66 0.17
CA LYS A 110 -18.24 -9.89 0.30
C LYS A 110 -18.39 -8.80 -0.75
N HIS A 111 -17.29 -8.20 -1.23
CA HIS A 111 -17.35 -7.29 -2.37
C HIS A 111 -17.73 -7.99 -3.68
N LEU A 112 -17.31 -9.24 -3.87
CA LEU A 112 -17.71 -10.05 -5.03
C LEU A 112 -19.20 -10.44 -4.93
N GLU A 113 -19.67 -10.79 -3.73
CA GLU A 113 -21.09 -11.07 -3.44
C GLU A 113 -21.98 -9.85 -3.75
N ALA A 114 -21.50 -8.65 -3.40
CA ALA A 114 -22.13 -7.37 -3.74
C ALA A 114 -22.13 -7.06 -5.26
N GLY A 115 -21.34 -7.80 -6.05
CA GLY A 115 -21.31 -7.72 -7.52
C GLY A 115 -20.09 -7.04 -8.13
N ALA A 116 -19.04 -6.73 -7.36
CA ALA A 116 -17.78 -6.28 -7.96
C ALA A 116 -17.10 -7.43 -8.71
N LYS A 117 -16.46 -7.15 -9.85
CA LYS A 117 -15.80 -8.21 -10.64
C LYS A 117 -14.47 -8.69 -10.03
N ARG A 118 -13.77 -7.81 -9.31
CA ARG A 118 -12.50 -8.09 -8.61
C ARG A 118 -12.38 -7.23 -7.34
N VAL A 119 -11.49 -7.63 -6.46
CA VAL A 119 -11.13 -6.94 -5.22
C VAL A 119 -9.61 -6.76 -5.18
N LEU A 120 -9.17 -5.53 -4.96
CA LEU A 120 -7.77 -5.19 -4.72
C LEU A 120 -7.61 -4.77 -3.25
N ILE A 121 -6.94 -5.60 -2.47
CA ILE A 121 -6.68 -5.35 -1.05
C ILE A 121 -5.39 -4.51 -0.92
N SER A 122 -5.48 -3.36 -0.25
CA SER A 122 -4.37 -2.40 -0.11
C SER A 122 -3.41 -2.73 1.05
N ALA A 123 -3.34 -3.99 1.44
CA ALA A 123 -2.57 -4.49 2.58
C ALA A 123 -2.23 -5.99 2.38
N PRO A 124 -1.28 -6.56 3.16
CA PRO A 124 -1.06 -8.00 3.19
C PRO A 124 -2.36 -8.73 3.51
N ALA A 125 -2.73 -9.67 2.64
CA ALA A 125 -3.96 -10.43 2.77
C ALA A 125 -3.70 -11.85 3.29
N VAL A 126 -4.75 -12.48 3.82
CA VAL A 126 -4.74 -13.89 4.20
C VAL A 126 -5.53 -14.69 3.16
N ASN A 127 -4.83 -15.61 2.50
CA ASN A 127 -5.34 -16.46 1.42
C ASN A 127 -5.98 -15.69 0.25
N PRO A 128 -5.36 -14.60 -0.29
CA PRO A 128 -5.80 -14.02 -1.56
C PRO A 128 -5.62 -15.04 -2.70
N ASP A 129 -6.15 -14.75 -3.90
CA ASP A 129 -5.80 -15.56 -5.08
C ASP A 129 -4.31 -15.38 -5.40
N ILE A 130 -3.81 -14.15 -5.25
CA ILE A 130 -2.41 -13.82 -5.46
C ILE A 130 -2.02 -12.55 -4.67
N THR A 131 -0.79 -12.52 -4.18
CA THR A 131 -0.09 -11.31 -3.71
C THR A 131 0.82 -10.83 -4.82
N VAL A 132 0.67 -9.58 -5.25
CA VAL A 132 1.42 -9.01 -6.39
C VAL A 132 2.23 -7.79 -5.97
N VAL A 133 3.43 -7.71 -6.53
CA VAL A 133 4.29 -6.54 -6.56
C VAL A 133 4.61 -6.24 -8.03
N LEU A 134 4.28 -5.04 -8.48
CA LEU A 134 4.55 -4.60 -9.86
C LEU A 134 6.05 -4.58 -10.15
N GLY A 135 6.44 -5.01 -11.36
CA GLY A 135 7.84 -5.19 -11.78
C GLY A 135 8.51 -6.45 -11.24
N CYS A 136 7.83 -7.26 -10.42
CA CYS A 136 8.42 -8.42 -9.74
C CYS A 136 7.73 -9.74 -10.08
N ASN A 137 6.41 -9.81 -9.93
CA ASN A 137 5.63 -11.01 -10.19
C ASN A 137 4.25 -10.72 -10.79
N ASP A 138 4.05 -9.52 -11.32
CA ASP A 138 2.82 -9.06 -11.94
C ASP A 138 2.53 -9.76 -13.28
N ASP A 139 3.54 -10.34 -13.91
CA ASP A 139 3.41 -11.26 -15.04
C ASP A 139 2.58 -12.52 -14.70
N LYS A 140 2.48 -12.87 -13.41
CA LYS A 140 1.69 -14.02 -12.94
C LYS A 140 0.20 -13.72 -12.80
N LEU A 141 -0.24 -12.47 -13.01
CA LEU A 141 -1.66 -12.13 -12.95
C LEU A 141 -2.44 -12.82 -14.09
N THR A 142 -3.50 -13.52 -13.74
CA THR A 142 -4.41 -14.16 -14.70
C THR A 142 -5.82 -13.57 -14.59
N ALA A 143 -6.66 -13.83 -15.61
CA ALA A 143 -8.05 -13.38 -15.61
C ALA A 143 -8.91 -14.02 -14.49
N GLU A 144 -8.48 -15.18 -13.99
CA GLU A 144 -9.14 -15.95 -12.94
C GLU A 144 -8.97 -15.32 -11.57
N HIS A 145 -7.85 -14.63 -11.31
CA HIS A 145 -7.63 -13.93 -10.05
C HIS A 145 -8.70 -12.85 -9.83
N LYS A 146 -9.46 -13.00 -8.73
CA LYS A 146 -10.53 -12.10 -8.30
C LYS A 146 -10.17 -11.32 -7.06
N ILE A 147 -9.46 -11.91 -6.10
CA ILE A 147 -9.04 -11.27 -4.86
C ILE A 147 -7.52 -11.15 -4.87
N ILE A 148 -7.04 -9.94 -5.08
CA ILE A 148 -5.61 -9.63 -5.27
C ILE A 148 -5.14 -8.81 -4.08
N SER A 149 -4.02 -9.18 -3.48
CA SER A 149 -3.33 -8.34 -2.49
C SER A 149 -2.22 -7.55 -3.16
N ASN A 150 -2.18 -6.23 -2.95
CA ASN A 150 -1.06 -5.40 -3.38
C ASN A 150 0.10 -5.40 -2.36
N ALA A 151 0.21 -6.48 -1.58
CA ALA A 151 1.17 -6.64 -0.49
C ALA A 151 1.17 -5.47 0.52
N SER A 152 2.35 -5.16 1.08
CA SER A 152 2.57 -3.97 1.92
C SER A 152 3.47 -2.96 1.23
N CYS A 153 3.49 -1.71 1.71
CA CYS A 153 4.46 -0.70 1.26
C CYS A 153 5.91 -1.18 1.42
N THR A 154 6.25 -1.82 2.55
CA THR A 154 7.60 -2.36 2.78
C THR A 154 7.92 -3.50 1.81
N THR A 155 6.96 -4.37 1.48
CA THR A 155 7.16 -5.43 0.48
C THR A 155 7.39 -4.85 -0.91
N ASN A 156 6.61 -3.83 -1.31
CA ASN A 156 6.79 -3.14 -2.60
C ASN A 156 8.13 -2.41 -2.68
N CYS A 157 8.65 -1.88 -1.57
CA CYS A 157 10.00 -1.30 -1.52
C CYS A 157 11.10 -2.38 -1.59
N LEU A 158 10.94 -3.48 -0.86
CA LEU A 158 11.97 -4.52 -0.73
C LEU A 158 12.07 -5.44 -1.96
N ALA A 159 10.96 -5.82 -2.57
CA ALA A 159 10.92 -6.83 -3.62
C ALA A 159 11.72 -6.45 -4.90
N PRO A 160 11.66 -5.21 -5.43
CA PRO A 160 12.50 -4.80 -6.56
C PRO A 160 14.00 -4.90 -6.25
N ILE A 161 14.41 -4.46 -5.05
CA ILE A 161 15.80 -4.57 -4.58
C ILE A 161 16.22 -6.05 -4.51
N VAL A 162 15.37 -6.90 -3.95
CA VAL A 162 15.61 -8.35 -3.85
C VAL A 162 15.71 -9.00 -5.22
N LYS A 163 14.85 -8.62 -6.18
CA LYS A 163 14.91 -9.12 -7.56
C LYS A 163 16.29 -8.88 -8.16
N VAL A 164 16.76 -7.64 -8.14
CA VAL A 164 18.07 -7.26 -8.69
C VAL A 164 19.20 -8.04 -8.03
N LEU A 165 19.21 -8.11 -6.69
CA LEU A 165 20.26 -8.83 -5.96
C LEU A 165 20.23 -10.34 -6.23
N ASN A 166 19.05 -10.96 -6.24
CA ASN A 166 18.92 -12.41 -6.39
C ASN A 166 19.22 -12.87 -7.84
N GLU A 167 18.89 -12.06 -8.83
CA GLU A 167 19.20 -12.35 -10.22
C GLU A 167 20.71 -12.30 -10.50
N ASN A 168 21.41 -11.34 -9.89
CA ASN A 168 22.83 -11.12 -10.14
C ASN A 168 23.77 -11.89 -9.21
N TYR A 169 23.40 -12.14 -7.95
CA TYR A 169 24.33 -12.62 -6.91
C TYR A 169 23.80 -13.82 -6.10
N LYS A 170 22.54 -14.22 -6.31
CA LYS A 170 21.84 -15.33 -5.61
C LYS A 170 21.84 -15.19 -4.10
N ILE A 171 20.70 -14.78 -3.54
CA ILE A 171 20.55 -14.63 -2.09
C ILE A 171 20.45 -16.01 -1.42
N THR A 172 21.27 -16.21 -0.38
CA THR A 172 21.24 -17.42 0.45
C THR A 172 20.41 -17.21 1.71
N GLN A 173 20.61 -16.09 2.40
CA GLN A 173 19.88 -15.67 3.61
C GLN A 173 19.92 -14.15 3.75
N GLY A 174 19.01 -13.58 4.53
CA GLY A 174 19.07 -12.15 4.84
C GLY A 174 18.11 -11.70 5.92
N ILE A 175 18.39 -10.53 6.47
CA ILE A 175 17.56 -9.85 7.44
C ILE A 175 17.30 -8.42 7.01
N MET A 176 16.06 -7.99 7.15
CA MET A 176 15.63 -6.64 6.84
C MET A 176 15.18 -5.90 8.10
N THR A 177 15.58 -4.65 8.22
CA THR A 177 14.97 -3.71 9.16
C THR A 177 14.31 -2.60 8.35
N THR A 178 13.04 -2.33 8.59
CA THR A 178 12.42 -1.09 8.06
C THR A 178 12.33 -0.04 9.14
N ILE A 179 12.92 1.13 8.90
CA ILE A 179 12.72 2.31 9.74
C ILE A 179 11.55 3.05 9.12
N HIS A 180 10.41 2.97 9.79
CA HIS A 180 9.13 3.22 9.18
C HIS A 180 8.41 4.37 9.88
N SER A 181 7.88 5.30 9.10
CA SER A 181 6.98 6.36 9.58
C SER A 181 5.84 5.78 10.41
N TYR A 182 5.35 6.53 11.39
CA TYR A 182 4.20 6.04 12.14
C TYR A 182 2.94 5.98 11.29
N THR A 183 1.99 5.15 11.71
CA THR A 183 0.75 4.88 10.98
C THR A 183 -0.45 5.13 11.90
N GLY A 184 -1.67 5.08 11.35
CA GLY A 184 -2.91 5.21 12.13
C GLY A 184 -3.12 4.12 13.19
N ALA A 185 -2.30 3.05 13.19
CA ALA A 185 -2.35 2.02 14.22
C ALA A 185 -1.65 2.42 15.54
N GLN A 186 -0.85 3.49 15.54
CA GLN A 186 -0.20 4.02 16.74
C GLN A 186 -0.97 5.19 17.35
N LYS A 187 -0.61 5.59 18.56
CA LYS A 187 -1.38 6.53 19.38
C LYS A 187 -0.61 7.84 19.61
N PRO A 188 -1.28 9.00 19.57
CA PRO A 188 -0.60 10.29 19.80
C PRO A 188 -0.12 10.46 21.25
N VAL A 189 -0.83 9.84 22.19
CA VAL A 189 -0.52 9.82 23.63
C VAL A 189 -0.55 8.39 24.15
N ASP A 190 0.12 8.14 25.27
CA ASP A 190 0.15 6.84 25.93
C ASP A 190 -1.27 6.36 26.27
N THR A 191 -1.66 5.19 25.77
CA THR A 191 -2.96 4.57 26.03
C THR A 191 -2.90 3.05 25.91
N SER A 192 -3.90 2.36 26.46
CA SER A 192 -3.98 0.91 26.46
C SER A 192 -4.35 0.37 25.07
N VAL A 193 -3.53 -0.56 24.56
CA VAL A 193 -3.80 -1.31 23.34
C VAL A 193 -3.76 -2.80 23.68
N ALA A 194 -4.84 -3.51 23.37
CA ALA A 194 -4.93 -4.96 23.60
C ALA A 194 -4.06 -5.76 22.61
N GLY A 195 -3.53 -6.90 23.06
CA GLY A 195 -2.80 -7.86 22.23
C GLY A 195 -1.57 -8.42 22.90
N ALA A 196 -0.75 -9.16 22.14
CA ALA A 196 0.55 -9.65 22.60
C ALA A 196 1.48 -8.49 22.99
N PRO A 197 2.52 -8.71 23.82
CA PRO A 197 3.44 -7.66 24.29
C PRO A 197 3.97 -6.74 23.17
N ILE A 198 4.35 -7.31 22.02
CA ILE A 198 4.85 -6.56 20.85
C ILE A 198 3.79 -5.65 20.19
N LYS A 199 2.50 -5.88 20.44
CA LYS A 199 1.39 -5.02 19.99
C LYS A 199 1.03 -3.98 21.05
N MET A 200 1.13 -4.32 22.33
CA MET A 200 0.82 -3.40 23.45
C MET A 200 1.64 -2.11 23.38
N ILE A 201 2.92 -2.21 22.99
CA ILE A 201 3.82 -1.06 22.86
C ILE A 201 3.39 -0.04 21.78
N ARG A 202 2.45 -0.38 20.88
CA ARG A 202 1.85 0.60 19.94
C ARG A 202 0.94 1.62 20.63
N GLY A 203 0.58 1.36 21.89
CA GLY A 203 -0.11 2.30 22.75
C GLY A 203 0.75 3.45 23.24
N ARG A 204 2.09 3.36 23.13
CA ARG A 204 3.02 4.43 23.52
C ARG A 204 2.98 5.57 22.49
N ALA A 205 3.16 6.80 22.95
CA ALA A 205 3.07 8.02 22.16
C ALA A 205 4.01 7.99 20.94
N CYS A 206 3.43 7.97 19.74
CA CYS A 206 4.16 7.74 18.49
C CYS A 206 5.11 8.87 18.11
N ALA A 207 4.84 10.09 18.53
CA ALA A 207 5.67 11.26 18.26
C ALA A 207 6.89 11.35 19.20
N GLN A 208 7.01 10.48 20.20
CA GLN A 208 8.03 10.54 21.25
C GLN A 208 8.90 9.28 21.35
N ASN A 209 8.58 8.23 20.60
CA ASN A 209 9.23 6.93 20.74
C ASN A 209 9.69 6.36 19.41
N ILE A 210 10.80 5.63 19.46
CA ILE A 210 11.12 4.59 18.48
C ILE A 210 10.46 3.31 18.97
N ILE A 211 9.51 2.75 18.20
CA ILE A 211 8.71 1.60 18.62
C ILE A 211 9.07 0.38 17.77
N PRO A 212 9.81 -0.60 18.31
CA PRO A 212 10.05 -1.87 17.62
C PRO A 212 8.74 -2.59 17.35
N THR A 213 8.62 -3.27 16.22
CA THR A 213 7.45 -4.11 15.94
C THR A 213 7.80 -5.22 14.95
N SER A 214 7.02 -6.30 14.96
CA SER A 214 7.14 -7.34 13.96
C SER A 214 6.61 -6.85 12.61
N THR A 215 7.17 -7.38 11.53
CA THR A 215 6.68 -7.16 10.16
C THR A 215 6.66 -8.49 9.41
N GLY A 216 5.61 -8.71 8.61
CA GLY A 216 5.53 -9.85 7.70
C GLY A 216 6.16 -9.56 6.34
N ALA A 217 6.65 -8.34 6.10
CA ALA A 217 7.02 -7.89 4.76
C ALA A 217 8.18 -8.69 4.14
N ALA A 218 9.19 -9.04 4.94
CA ALA A 218 10.29 -9.92 4.49
C ALA A 218 9.81 -11.34 4.20
N LYS A 219 8.89 -11.88 5.01
CA LYS A 219 8.30 -13.21 4.79
C LYS A 219 7.45 -13.24 3.51
N ALA A 220 6.75 -12.16 3.22
CA ALA A 220 5.96 -12.00 1.99
C ALA A 220 6.82 -12.00 0.72
N ILE A 221 8.13 -11.76 0.81
CA ILE A 221 9.04 -11.94 -0.34
C ILE A 221 9.02 -13.40 -0.83
N GLY A 222 8.81 -14.38 0.05
CA GLY A 222 8.63 -15.77 -0.36
C GLY A 222 7.34 -16.06 -1.13
N GLU A 223 6.36 -15.15 -1.09
CA GLU A 223 5.16 -15.23 -1.94
C GLU A 223 5.43 -14.65 -3.34
N VAL A 224 6.26 -13.61 -3.42
CA VAL A 224 6.67 -12.97 -4.68
C VAL A 224 7.69 -13.83 -5.44
N PHE A 225 8.72 -14.29 -4.72
CA PHE A 225 9.83 -15.12 -5.20
C PHE A 225 9.87 -16.44 -4.42
N PRO A 226 9.18 -17.50 -4.89
CA PRO A 226 9.08 -18.78 -4.19
C PRO A 226 10.42 -19.41 -3.79
N GLU A 227 11.47 -19.22 -4.59
CA GLU A 227 12.83 -19.70 -4.34
C GLU A 227 13.54 -19.01 -3.16
N LEU A 228 12.97 -17.91 -2.66
CA LEU A 228 13.42 -17.18 -1.47
C LEU A 228 12.57 -17.45 -0.23
N LYS A 229 11.58 -18.36 -0.32
CA LYS A 229 10.72 -18.72 0.82
C LYS A 229 11.55 -19.23 1.99
N GLY A 230 11.41 -18.55 3.14
CA GLY A 230 12.14 -18.88 4.37
C GLY A 230 13.58 -18.38 4.44
N LYS A 231 14.09 -17.70 3.41
CA LYS A 231 15.47 -17.15 3.39
C LYS A 231 15.57 -15.74 3.97
N LEU A 232 14.48 -14.97 3.96
CA LEU A 232 14.43 -13.61 4.46
C LEU A 232 13.46 -13.47 5.63
N ASP A 233 13.90 -12.78 6.68
CA ASP A 233 13.04 -12.31 7.78
C ASP A 233 13.37 -10.84 8.10
N GLY A 234 12.61 -10.22 9.00
CA GLY A 234 12.87 -8.84 9.36
C GLY A 234 12.04 -8.28 10.49
N ILE A 235 12.44 -7.09 10.91
CA ILE A 235 11.77 -6.29 11.94
C ILE A 235 11.46 -4.89 11.42
N ALA A 236 10.66 -4.15 12.18
CA ALA A 236 10.38 -2.75 11.90
C ALA A 236 10.64 -1.89 13.14
N MET A 237 11.15 -0.69 12.91
CA MET A 237 11.27 0.37 13.92
C MET A 237 10.35 1.52 13.51
N ARG A 238 9.28 1.77 14.26
CA ARG A 238 8.40 2.91 13.99
C ARG A 238 9.02 4.18 14.56
N VAL A 239 9.15 5.23 13.76
CA VAL A 239 9.79 6.49 14.17
C VAL A 239 8.84 7.70 14.05
N PRO A 240 9.13 8.82 14.74
CA PRO A 240 8.33 10.06 14.70
C PRO A 240 8.34 10.84 13.36
N THR A 241 8.24 10.15 12.21
CA THR A 241 8.03 10.77 10.89
C THR A 241 6.62 10.44 10.37
N VAL A 242 6.00 11.39 9.66
CA VAL A 242 4.61 11.29 9.15
C VAL A 242 4.51 10.51 7.83
N ASN A 243 5.59 10.51 7.05
CA ASN A 243 5.78 9.74 5.82
C ASN A 243 7.29 9.68 5.51
N GLY A 244 7.69 8.88 4.52
CA GLY A 244 9.10 8.65 4.19
C GLY A 244 9.70 7.57 5.10
N SER A 245 9.71 6.33 4.61
CA SER A 245 10.24 5.16 5.30
C SER A 245 11.41 4.58 4.52
N VAL A 246 12.28 3.82 5.18
CA VAL A 246 13.46 3.21 4.56
C VAL A 246 13.53 1.72 4.89
N VAL A 247 14.05 0.96 3.95
CA VAL A 247 14.42 -0.45 4.11
C VAL A 247 15.93 -0.55 4.18
N ASP A 248 16.41 -1.25 5.20
CA ASP A 248 17.81 -1.58 5.41
C ASP A 248 17.93 -3.11 5.35
N LEU A 249 18.51 -3.61 4.25
CA LEU A 249 18.61 -5.02 3.91
C LEU A 249 20.06 -5.49 4.04
N LYS A 250 20.28 -6.54 4.84
CA LYS A 250 21.54 -7.29 4.87
C LYS A 250 21.31 -8.68 4.33
N VAL A 251 22.11 -9.09 3.37
CA VAL A 251 22.00 -10.40 2.72
C VAL A 251 23.37 -11.07 2.61
N ASN A 252 23.36 -12.39 2.76
CA ASN A 252 24.43 -13.24 2.30
C ASN A 252 24.10 -13.67 0.86
N VAL A 253 25.09 -13.59 -0.01
CA VAL A 253 24.98 -13.95 -1.44
C VAL A 253 25.96 -15.06 -1.78
N GLN A 254 25.72 -15.80 -2.87
CA GLN A 254 26.65 -16.82 -3.34
C GLN A 254 27.88 -16.17 -3.98
N ASP A 255 27.66 -15.16 -4.82
CA ASP A 255 28.70 -14.46 -5.55
C ASP A 255 28.91 -13.07 -4.94
N MET A 256 30.02 -12.89 -4.22
CA MET A 256 30.37 -11.60 -3.61
C MET A 256 30.69 -10.55 -4.68
N ALA A 257 30.25 -9.32 -4.45
CA ALA A 257 30.48 -8.19 -5.34
C ALA A 257 30.94 -6.95 -4.57
N SER A 258 31.65 -6.04 -5.25
CA SER A 258 31.96 -4.72 -4.71
C SER A 258 30.69 -3.87 -4.63
N ALA A 259 30.70 -2.85 -3.77
CA ALA A 259 29.62 -1.88 -3.68
C ALA A 259 29.35 -1.20 -5.04
N GLU A 260 30.40 -0.89 -5.79
CA GLU A 260 30.32 -0.30 -7.13
C GLU A 260 29.54 -1.18 -8.10
N HIS A 261 29.79 -2.49 -8.11
CA HIS A 261 29.07 -3.44 -8.94
C HIS A 261 27.60 -3.59 -8.52
N VAL A 262 27.32 -3.64 -7.21
CA VAL A 262 25.94 -3.68 -6.70
C VAL A 262 25.18 -2.42 -7.13
N ASN A 263 25.76 -1.25 -6.92
CA ASN A 263 25.16 0.03 -7.28
C ASN A 263 24.93 0.15 -8.80
N SER A 264 25.88 -0.30 -9.62
CA SER A 264 25.73 -0.32 -11.07
C SER A 264 24.56 -1.20 -11.53
N LYS A 265 24.37 -2.38 -10.92
CA LYS A 265 23.22 -3.25 -11.24
C LYS A 265 21.89 -2.65 -10.79
N MET A 266 21.85 -2.00 -9.63
CA MET A 266 20.66 -1.29 -9.16
C MET A 266 20.27 -0.15 -10.11
N LYS A 267 21.25 0.67 -10.49
CA LYS A 267 21.04 1.77 -11.44
C LYS A 267 20.57 1.26 -12.80
N ALA A 268 21.20 0.21 -13.33
CA ALA A 268 20.82 -0.37 -14.61
C ALA A 268 19.38 -0.92 -14.61
N ALA A 269 18.93 -1.53 -13.50
CA ALA A 269 17.56 -2.00 -13.36
C ALA A 269 16.56 -0.83 -13.24
N ALA A 270 16.90 0.20 -12.47
CA ALA A 270 16.10 1.42 -12.32
C ALA A 270 15.92 2.17 -13.66
N ASP A 271 16.98 2.23 -14.48
CA ASP A 271 16.94 2.83 -15.82
C ASP A 271 16.31 1.90 -16.89
N GLY A 272 16.10 0.63 -16.54
CA GLY A 272 15.73 -0.46 -17.43
C GLY A 272 14.36 -1.07 -17.12
N ASP A 273 14.36 -2.34 -16.73
CA ASP A 273 13.15 -3.16 -16.56
C ASP A 273 12.29 -2.78 -15.35
N LEU A 274 12.88 -2.09 -14.36
CA LEU A 274 12.18 -1.58 -13.18
C LEU A 274 11.92 -0.07 -13.25
N LYS A 275 12.02 0.54 -14.44
CA LYS A 275 11.75 1.97 -14.62
C LYS A 275 10.32 2.33 -14.22
N GLY A 276 10.18 3.33 -13.34
CA GLY A 276 8.91 3.73 -12.75
C GLY A 276 8.46 2.88 -11.56
N ILE A 277 9.28 1.91 -11.12
CA ILE A 277 9.09 1.10 -9.91
C ILE A 277 10.27 1.29 -8.95
N LEU A 278 11.49 1.25 -9.48
CA LEU A 278 12.74 1.49 -8.75
C LEU A 278 13.41 2.75 -9.30
N GLU A 279 13.86 3.61 -8.39
CA GLU A 279 14.69 4.78 -8.70
C GLU A 279 16.03 4.65 -7.96
N TYR A 280 17.11 5.13 -8.58
CA TYR A 280 18.45 5.14 -8.02
C TYR A 280 18.94 6.59 -7.93
N THR A 281 19.52 6.97 -6.80
CA THR A 281 20.13 8.29 -6.61
C THR A 281 21.45 8.19 -5.84
N ASP A 282 22.40 9.04 -6.22
CA ASP A 282 23.66 9.26 -5.51
C ASP A 282 23.59 10.51 -4.60
N ASP A 283 22.47 11.25 -4.64
CA ASP A 283 22.29 12.47 -3.87
C ASP A 283 22.13 12.14 -2.37
N PRO A 284 22.62 13.01 -1.46
CA PRO A 284 22.51 12.81 -0.02
C PRO A 284 21.10 13.17 0.49
N ILE A 285 20.10 12.39 0.10
CA ILE A 285 18.68 12.64 0.42
C ILE A 285 18.32 12.24 1.85
N VAL A 286 17.23 12.83 2.36
CA VAL A 286 16.59 12.46 3.63
C VAL A 286 15.12 12.07 3.41
N SER A 287 14.46 11.54 4.45
CA SER A 287 13.11 10.96 4.35
C SER A 287 12.03 11.92 3.81
N SER A 288 12.19 13.23 3.97
CA SER A 288 11.25 14.22 3.42
C SER A 288 11.32 14.34 1.91
N ASP A 289 12.48 14.06 1.31
CA ASP A 289 12.74 14.32 -0.11
C ASP A 289 12.06 13.27 -1.00
N ILE A 290 11.72 12.11 -0.44
CA ILE A 290 10.96 11.05 -1.12
C ILE A 290 9.44 11.19 -0.94
N VAL A 291 8.96 12.19 -0.19
CA VAL A 291 7.52 12.37 0.04
C VAL A 291 6.86 12.89 -1.23
N GLY A 292 5.96 12.07 -1.78
CA GLY A 292 5.27 12.40 -3.04
C GLY A 292 5.96 11.84 -4.28
N ASN A 293 7.09 11.14 -4.13
CA ASN A 293 7.69 10.35 -5.20
C ASN A 293 6.77 9.17 -5.54
N ASN A 294 6.54 8.92 -6.83
CA ASN A 294 5.56 7.98 -7.37
C ASN A 294 6.01 7.27 -8.65
#